data_AF-A0A524CN36-F1
#
_entry.id   AF-A0A524CN36-F1
#
_cell.length_a   1.000
_cell.length_b   1.000
_cell.length_c   1.000
_cell.angle_alpha   90.00
_cell.angle_beta   90.00
_cell.angle_gamma   90.00
#
_symmetry.space_group_name_H-M   'P 1'
#
loop_
_entity.id
_entity.type
_entity.pdbx_description
1 polymer ?
#
loop_
_entity_poly.entity_id
_entity_poly.type
_entity_poly.pdbx_seq_one_letter_code
_entity_poly.pdbx_strand_id
1 'polypeptide(L)'
;MSENEPGEPDEPQDIVVGRLTGKTTTHSLKLLITNPDVGRNSYFVIYGDKGEDGEKKNYMLGIREIWQDKKGLMAKVQVIGERPQRPFERGSEIYLATEEQITKLLGIHNPPEESISIGNLIGYPIDIQLLVKNFGRIFITG
;
A
#
# COMPACT_ATOMS: atom_id res chain seq x y z
N MET A 1 40.26 -22.10 -0.68
CA MET A 1 38.97 -21.95 -1.37
C MET A 1 37.97 -21.67 -0.27
N SER A 2 37.69 -20.41 -0.01
CA SER A 2 36.74 -20.01 1.02
C SER A 2 35.37 -19.97 0.38
N GLU A 3 34.48 -20.82 0.87
CA GLU A 3 33.06 -20.81 0.53
C GLU A 3 32.47 -19.50 1.06
N ASN A 4 32.01 -18.63 0.16
CA ASN A 4 31.21 -17.48 0.53
C ASN A 4 29.82 -17.98 0.92
N GLU A 5 29.43 -17.71 2.16
CA GLU A 5 28.06 -17.84 2.64
C GLU A 5 27.13 -16.95 1.79
N PRO A 6 25.91 -17.40 1.44
CA PRO A 6 24.95 -16.57 0.75
C PRO A 6 24.47 -15.47 1.71
N GLY A 7 24.74 -14.21 1.34
CA GLY A 7 24.23 -13.04 2.05
C GLY A 7 22.71 -13.11 2.20
N GLU A 8 22.23 -12.69 3.37
CA GLU A 8 20.81 -12.51 3.68
C GLU A 8 20.10 -11.75 2.55
N PRO A 9 18.84 -12.10 2.21
CA PRO A 9 18.11 -11.38 1.19
C PRO A 9 17.96 -9.91 1.63
N ASP A 10 18.37 -8.98 0.76
CA ASP A 10 18.18 -7.54 0.94
C ASP A 10 16.74 -7.29 1.40
N GLU A 11 16.57 -6.83 2.65
CA GLU A 11 15.27 -6.34 3.12
C GLU A 11 14.80 -5.27 2.11
N PRO A 12 13.53 -5.31 1.65
CA PRO A 12 13.04 -4.30 0.72
C PRO A 12 13.26 -2.93 1.35
N GLN A 13 14.14 -2.13 0.75
CA GLN A 13 14.46 -0.79 1.25
C GLN A 13 13.18 0.04 1.21
N ASP A 14 12.58 0.25 2.37
CA ASP A 14 11.35 1.01 2.52
C ASP A 14 11.56 2.46 2.03
N ILE A 15 11.00 2.79 0.85
CA ILE A 15 11.13 4.13 0.26
C ILE A 15 10.17 5.07 0.98
N VAL A 16 10.72 6.00 1.76
CA VAL A 16 9.94 7.05 2.42
C VAL A 16 9.30 7.98 1.37
N VAL A 17 7.98 8.11 1.41
CA VAL A 17 7.22 8.98 0.50
C VAL A 17 6.84 10.33 1.12
N GLY A 18 6.78 10.38 2.45
CA GLY A 18 6.35 11.57 3.17
C GLY A 18 5.98 11.30 4.61
N ARG A 19 5.30 12.28 5.24
CA ARG A 19 4.92 12.23 6.65
C ARG A 19 3.48 12.62 6.89
N LEU A 20 2.86 12.00 7.91
CA LEU A 20 1.52 12.37 8.34
C LEU A 20 1.48 13.77 8.94
N THR A 21 0.50 14.56 8.53
CA THR A 21 0.32 15.93 9.00
C THR A 21 -1.10 16.17 9.52
N GLY A 22 -1.22 17.06 10.50
CA GLY A 22 -2.53 17.46 11.05
C GLY A 22 -3.22 16.36 11.87
N LYS A 23 -4.54 16.28 11.75
CA LYS A 23 -5.37 15.31 12.49
C LYS A 23 -5.34 13.95 11.78
N THR A 24 -4.91 12.93 12.50
CA THR A 24 -4.97 11.53 12.08
C THR A 24 -6.26 10.87 12.59
N THR A 25 -6.81 9.92 11.83
CA THR A 25 -7.95 9.08 12.24
C THR A 25 -7.66 7.63 11.84
N THR A 26 -8.50 6.69 12.26
CA THR A 26 -8.35 5.26 11.91
C THR A 26 -8.68 4.94 10.45
N HIS A 27 -9.23 5.87 9.68
CA HIS A 27 -9.70 5.62 8.30
C HIS A 27 -9.21 6.64 7.28
N SER A 28 -8.95 7.88 7.69
CA SER A 28 -8.48 8.95 6.79
C SER A 28 -7.37 9.78 7.43
N LEU A 29 -6.36 10.09 6.62
CA LEU A 29 -5.14 10.76 7.03
C LEU A 29 -4.78 11.84 6.01
N LYS A 30 -4.01 12.82 6.46
CA LYS A 30 -3.39 13.82 5.58
C LYS A 30 -1.89 13.56 5.53
N LEU A 31 -1.35 13.51 4.33
CA LEU A 31 0.04 13.24 4.02
C LEU A 31 0.64 14.48 3.37
N LEU A 32 1.80 14.90 3.84
CA LEU A 32 2.68 15.78 3.08
C LEU A 32 3.63 14.89 2.29
N ILE A 33 3.53 14.94 0.96
CA ILE A 33 4.33 14.13 0.05
C ILE A 33 5.64 14.89 -0.21
N THR A 34 6.75 14.19 0.01
CA THR A 34 8.11 14.70 -0.27
C THR A 34 8.74 14.03 -1.48
N ASN A 35 8.26 12.85 -1.86
CA ASN A 35 8.75 12.10 -3.01
C ASN A 35 7.99 12.51 -4.30
N PRO A 36 8.68 12.98 -5.34
CA PRO A 36 8.04 13.44 -6.59
C PRO A 36 7.46 12.30 -7.45
N ASP A 37 7.88 11.05 -7.24
CA ASP A 37 7.43 9.89 -8.03
C ASP A 37 6.04 9.39 -7.61
N VAL A 38 5.44 10.01 -6.58
CA VAL A 38 4.15 9.64 -6.04
C VAL A 38 3.01 10.22 -6.88
N GLY A 39 2.20 9.34 -7.45
CA GLY A 39 1.02 9.67 -8.24
C GLY A 39 -0.28 9.25 -7.56
N ARG A 40 -1.43 9.62 -8.16
CA ARG A 40 -2.78 9.31 -7.65
C ARG A 40 -3.02 7.80 -7.40
N ASN A 41 -2.37 6.94 -8.17
CA ASN A 41 -2.59 5.48 -8.09
C ASN A 41 -1.55 4.77 -7.22
N SER A 42 -0.66 5.51 -6.56
CA SER A 42 0.33 4.91 -5.67
C SER A 42 -0.32 4.37 -4.39
N TYR A 43 0.11 3.18 -4.00
CA TYR A 43 -0.21 2.58 -2.71
C TYR A 43 0.93 2.85 -1.73
N PHE A 44 0.56 3.00 -0.46
CA PHE A 44 1.52 3.26 0.60
C PHE A 44 1.34 2.32 1.77
N VAL A 45 2.37 2.21 2.59
CA VAL A 45 2.33 1.50 3.85
C VAL A 45 2.70 2.44 5.00
N ILE A 46 1.97 2.29 6.10
CA ILE A 46 2.36 2.79 7.40
C ILE A 46 2.45 1.63 8.37
N TYR A 47 3.52 1.62 9.17
CA TYR A 47 3.67 0.67 10.25
C TYR A 47 3.00 1.21 11.51
N GLY A 48 2.10 0.40 12.08
CA GLY A 48 1.51 0.67 13.39
C GLY A 48 2.38 0.14 14.53
N ASP A 49 1.75 0.05 15.69
CA ASP A 49 2.40 -0.47 16.90
C ASP A 49 2.90 -1.91 16.69
N LYS A 50 4.04 -2.24 17.31
CA LYS A 50 4.51 -3.62 17.38
C LYS A 50 3.48 -4.46 18.13
N GLY A 51 3.05 -5.55 17.51
CA GLY A 51 2.21 -6.55 18.18
C GLY A 51 2.98 -7.27 19.29
N GLU A 52 2.26 -8.06 20.08
CA GLU A 52 2.83 -8.90 21.14
C GLU A 52 3.85 -9.92 20.58
N ASP A 53 3.70 -10.29 19.31
CA ASP A 53 4.58 -11.23 18.58
C ASP A 53 5.86 -10.56 18.03
N GLY A 54 6.08 -9.27 18.31
CA GLY A 54 7.26 -8.52 17.85
C GLY A 54 7.18 -8.01 16.40
N GLU A 55 6.25 -8.52 15.60
CA GLU A 55 6.00 -8.03 14.23
C GLU A 55 5.27 -6.67 14.24
N LYS A 56 5.71 -5.76 13.37
CA LYS A 56 5.03 -4.48 13.13
C LYS A 56 3.84 -4.72 12.22
N LYS A 57 2.63 -4.43 12.70
CA LYS A 57 1.45 -4.44 11.84
C LYS A 57 1.61 -3.37 10.76
N ASN A 58 1.46 -3.75 9.50
CA ASN A 58 1.45 -2.82 8.39
C ASN A 58 0.00 -2.53 7.95
N TYR A 59 -0.25 -1.28 7.59
CA TYR A 59 -1.54 -0.82 7.10
C TYR A 59 -1.34 -0.17 5.74
N MET A 60 -2.17 -0.57 4.77
CA MET A 60 -2.09 0.00 3.44
C MET A 60 -2.95 1.26 3.33
N LEU A 61 -2.43 2.25 2.62
CA LEU A 61 -3.10 3.51 2.36
C LEU A 61 -3.20 3.74 0.84
N GLY A 62 -4.30 4.30 0.39
CA GLY A 62 -4.46 4.78 -0.99
C GLY A 62 -4.84 6.25 -1.04
N ILE A 63 -4.43 6.93 -2.11
CA ILE A 63 -4.77 8.34 -2.33
C ILE A 63 -6.25 8.47 -2.70
N ARG A 64 -6.95 9.32 -1.96
CA ARG A 64 -8.30 9.76 -2.28
C ARG A 64 -8.29 11.09 -3.03
N GLU A 65 -7.50 12.05 -2.55
CA GLU A 65 -7.36 13.39 -3.12
C GLU A 65 -5.90 13.83 -3.03
N ILE A 66 -5.40 14.52 -4.07
CA ILE A 66 -4.07 15.13 -4.10
C ILE A 66 -4.19 16.59 -4.54
N TRP A 67 -3.48 17.49 -3.88
CA TRP A 67 -3.52 18.92 -4.17
C TRP A 67 -2.21 19.60 -3.76
N GLN A 68 -1.96 20.77 -4.30
CA GLN A 68 -0.83 21.61 -3.93
C GLN A 68 -1.31 22.74 -3.02
N ASP A 69 -0.59 22.99 -1.92
CA ASP A 69 -0.84 24.10 -1.01
C ASP A 69 0.49 24.75 -0.59
N LYS A 70 0.46 25.78 0.25
CA LYS A 70 1.65 26.52 0.75
C LYS A 70 2.70 25.63 1.42
N LYS A 71 2.33 24.44 1.87
CA LYS A 71 3.22 23.45 2.50
C LYS A 71 3.88 22.49 1.50
N GLY A 72 3.47 22.51 0.25
CA GLY A 72 3.92 21.57 -0.79
C GLY A 72 2.79 20.67 -1.31
N LEU A 73 3.17 19.51 -1.82
CA LEU A 73 2.24 18.51 -2.35
C LEU A 73 1.57 17.76 -1.19
N MET A 74 0.26 17.92 -1.08
CA MET A 74 -0.55 17.34 -0.02
C MET A 74 -1.45 16.25 -0.60
N ALA A 75 -1.69 15.20 0.18
CA ALA A 75 -2.67 14.19 -0.16
C ALA A 75 -3.55 13.84 1.03
N LYS A 76 -4.79 13.48 0.73
CA LYS A 76 -5.70 12.82 1.65
C LYS A 76 -5.69 11.36 1.27
N VAL A 77 -5.24 10.54 2.21
CA VAL A 77 -5.17 9.09 2.05
C VAL A 77 -6.20 8.42 2.93
N GLN A 78 -6.61 7.22 2.52
CA GLN A 78 -7.53 6.38 3.27
C GLN A 78 -6.92 5.00 3.51
N VAL A 79 -7.23 4.41 4.65
CA VAL A 79 -6.80 3.05 4.98
C VAL A 79 -7.60 2.05 4.14
N ILE A 80 -6.89 1.15 3.46
CA ILE A 80 -7.45 0.08 2.64
C ILE A 80 -7.34 -1.23 3.41
N GLY A 81 -8.45 -1.96 3.52
CA GLY A 81 -8.50 -3.23 4.28
C GLY A 81 -8.73 -3.03 5.77
N GLU A 82 -7.93 -3.71 6.60
CA GLU A 82 -8.04 -3.66 8.06
C GLU A 82 -7.67 -2.28 8.59
N ARG A 83 -8.50 -1.74 9.49
CA ARG A 83 -8.25 -0.44 10.12
C ARG A 83 -7.54 -0.63 11.46
N PRO A 84 -6.60 0.26 11.82
CA PRO A 84 -5.97 0.21 13.13
C PRO A 84 -7.01 0.49 14.22
N GLN A 85 -6.79 -0.09 15.40
CA GLN A 85 -7.62 0.16 16.58
C GLN A 85 -7.48 1.58 17.10
N ARG A 86 -6.31 2.20 16.87
CA ARG A 86 -5.99 3.57 17.29
C ARG A 86 -5.55 4.40 16.08
N PRO A 87 -5.79 5.72 16.08
CA PRO A 87 -5.24 6.59 15.06
C PRO A 87 -3.71 6.53 15.05
N PHE A 88 -3.11 6.64 13.87
CA PHE A 88 -1.66 6.75 13.73
C PHE A 88 -1.11 8.00 14.41
N GLU A 89 0.14 7.94 14.85
CA GLU A 89 0.83 9.08 15.42
C GLU A 89 1.03 10.20 14.39
N ARG A 90 1.13 11.43 14.88
CA ARG A 90 1.41 12.58 14.01
C ARG A 90 2.88 12.57 13.64
N GLY A 91 3.18 12.88 12.38
CA GLY A 91 4.56 12.89 11.89
C GLY A 91 5.11 11.51 11.55
N SER A 92 4.35 10.42 11.74
CA SER A 92 4.75 9.08 11.28
C SER A 92 5.11 9.11 9.79
N GLU A 93 6.17 8.38 9.48
CA GLU A 93 6.63 8.22 8.11
C GLU A 93 5.73 7.24 7.37
N ILE A 94 5.50 7.57 6.09
CA ILE A 94 4.76 6.74 5.16
C ILE A 94 5.76 6.26 4.11
N TYR A 95 5.60 5.01 3.72
CA TYR A 95 6.47 4.32 2.78
C TYR A 95 5.71 3.91 1.52
N LEU A 96 6.39 3.77 0.40
CA LEU A 96 5.79 3.22 -0.81
C LEU A 96 5.51 1.72 -0.58
N ALA A 97 4.32 1.26 -0.95
CA ALA A 97 3.99 -0.16 -0.82
C ALA A 97 4.78 -0.99 -1.84
N THR A 98 5.33 -2.12 -1.40
CA THR A 98 5.97 -3.09 -2.30
C THR A 98 4.93 -3.88 -3.09
N GLU A 99 5.33 -4.47 -4.22
CA GLU A 99 4.43 -5.31 -5.03
C GLU A 99 3.85 -6.47 -4.22
N GLU A 100 4.67 -7.12 -3.38
CA GLU A 100 4.22 -8.21 -2.51
C GLU A 100 3.13 -7.76 -1.53
N GLN A 101 3.29 -6.58 -0.91
CA GLN A 101 2.31 -6.03 0.02
C GLN A 101 0.98 -5.71 -0.69
N ILE A 102 1.05 -5.13 -1.89
CA ILE A 102 -0.13 -4.79 -2.71
C ILE A 102 -0.86 -6.08 -3.11
N THR A 103 -0.12 -7.05 -3.62
CA THR A 103 -0.67 -8.33 -4.11
C THR A 103 -1.33 -9.11 -2.98
N LYS A 104 -0.69 -9.16 -1.81
CA LYS A 104 -1.21 -9.82 -0.60
C LYS A 104 -2.49 -9.16 -0.11
N LEU A 105 -2.56 -7.84 -0.08
CA LEU A 105 -3.75 -7.12 0.38
C LEU A 105 -4.92 -7.26 -0.59
N LEU A 106 -4.67 -7.09 -1.89
CA LEU A 106 -5.71 -7.16 -2.92
C LEU A 106 -6.22 -8.60 -3.15
N GLY A 107 -5.50 -9.62 -2.65
CA GLY A 107 -5.90 -11.02 -2.82
C GLY A 107 -5.86 -11.47 -4.28
N ILE A 108 -4.98 -10.88 -5.08
CA ILE A 108 -4.88 -11.09 -6.53
C ILE A 108 -3.83 -12.14 -6.91
N HIS A 109 -3.24 -12.84 -5.94
CA HIS A 109 -2.39 -14.00 -6.18
C HIS A 109 -3.25 -15.24 -6.44
N ASN A 110 -3.88 -15.28 -7.61
CA ASN A 110 -4.76 -16.36 -8.01
C ASN A 110 -4.11 -17.20 -9.12
N PRO A 111 -4.37 -18.51 -9.18
CA PRO A 111 -3.85 -19.35 -10.25
C PRO A 111 -4.47 -18.92 -11.60
N PRO A 112 -3.65 -18.73 -12.66
CA PRO A 112 -4.15 -18.31 -13.98
C PRO A 112 -5.17 -19.28 -14.59
N GLU A 113 -5.07 -20.56 -14.26
CA GLU A 113 -5.96 -21.62 -14.78
C GLU A 113 -7.40 -21.50 -14.27
N GLU A 114 -7.60 -20.87 -13.10
CA GLU A 114 -8.92 -20.71 -12.46
C GLU A 114 -9.42 -19.26 -12.46
N SER A 115 -8.70 -18.38 -13.15
CA SER A 115 -8.88 -16.94 -13.07
C SER A 115 -8.99 -16.29 -14.44
N ILE A 116 -9.65 -15.14 -14.50
CA ILE A 116 -9.70 -14.29 -15.68
C ILE A 116 -8.83 -13.06 -15.41
N SER A 117 -7.86 -12.81 -16.28
CA SER A 117 -7.12 -11.55 -16.29
C SER A 117 -8.03 -10.43 -16.81
N ILE A 118 -8.09 -9.33 -16.06
CA ILE A 118 -8.82 -8.12 -16.45
C ILE A 118 -7.88 -6.97 -16.82
N GLY A 119 -6.57 -7.24 -16.89
CA GLY A 119 -5.50 -6.28 -17.17
C GLY A 119 -4.68 -5.90 -15.94
N ASN A 120 -3.82 -4.90 -16.11
CA ASN A 120 -2.84 -4.52 -15.10
C ASN A 120 -3.37 -3.47 -14.13
N LEU A 121 -2.90 -3.55 -12.88
CA LEU A 121 -3.11 -2.51 -11.88
C LEU A 121 -2.46 -1.20 -12.34
N ILE A 122 -3.23 -0.12 -12.37
CA ILE A 122 -2.75 1.15 -12.91
C ILE A 122 -1.55 1.65 -12.09
N GLY A 123 -0.41 1.85 -12.76
CA GLY A 123 0.83 2.31 -12.13
C GLY A 123 1.75 1.19 -11.64
N TYR A 124 1.36 -0.08 -11.80
CA TYR A 124 2.15 -1.23 -11.38
C TYR A 124 2.17 -2.32 -12.48
N PRO A 125 3.28 -3.05 -12.67
CA PRO A 125 3.35 -4.16 -13.60
C PRO A 125 2.68 -5.44 -13.06
N ILE A 126 1.56 -5.29 -12.34
CA ILE A 126 0.86 -6.39 -11.65
C ILE A 126 -0.41 -6.73 -12.45
N ASP A 127 -0.50 -7.95 -12.96
CA ASP A 127 -1.69 -8.48 -13.64
C ASP A 127 -2.79 -8.79 -12.61
N ILE A 128 -4.00 -8.27 -12.82
CA ILE A 128 -5.14 -8.50 -11.94
C ILE A 128 -5.89 -9.73 -12.44
N GLN A 129 -5.81 -10.81 -11.66
CA GLN A 129 -6.50 -12.06 -11.93
C GLN A 129 -7.66 -12.25 -10.97
N LEU A 130 -8.87 -12.34 -11.52
CA LEU A 130 -10.09 -12.58 -10.76
C LEU A 130 -10.51 -14.05 -10.84
N LEU A 131 -10.65 -14.68 -9.68
CA LEU A 131 -11.09 -16.07 -9.56
C LEU A 131 -12.51 -16.27 -10.10
N VAL A 132 -12.66 -17.17 -11.07
CA VAL A 132 -13.96 -17.50 -11.69
C VAL A 132 -14.93 -18.09 -10.66
N LYS A 133 -14.45 -18.84 -9.67
CA LYS A 133 -15.30 -19.41 -8.61
C LYS A 133 -16.03 -18.36 -7.76
N ASN A 134 -15.50 -17.13 -7.71
CA ASN A 134 -16.11 -16.02 -6.96
C ASN A 134 -17.14 -15.27 -7.82
N PHE A 135 -17.32 -15.64 -9.08
CA PHE A 135 -18.24 -14.97 -9.98
C PHE A 135 -19.66 -15.46 -9.74
N GLY A 136 -20.51 -14.55 -9.23
CA GLY A 136 -21.96 -14.69 -9.26
C GLY A 136 -22.53 -13.99 -10.50
N ARG A 137 -23.18 -12.85 -10.27
CA ARG A 137 -23.61 -11.94 -11.35
C ARG A 137 -22.65 -10.76 -11.40
N ILE A 138 -22.09 -10.49 -12.58
CA ILE A 138 -21.17 -9.37 -12.81
C ILE A 138 -21.95 -8.23 -13.45
N PHE A 139 -21.84 -7.04 -12.88
CA PHE A 139 -22.38 -5.81 -13.45
C PHE A 139 -21.20 -4.92 -13.86
N ILE A 140 -21.14 -4.57 -15.15
CA ILE A 140 -20.15 -3.65 -15.69
C ILE A 140 -20.88 -2.34 -15.98
N THR A 141 -20.53 -1.29 -15.25
CA THR A 141 -21.11 0.05 -15.37
C THR A 141 -19.98 1.05 -15.62
N GLY A 142 -20.16 1.93 -16.61
CA GLY A 142 -19.20 2.99 -16.96
C GLY A 142 -19.75 4.37 -16.67
#